data_AF-A0A7G2K0Z2-F1
#
_entry.id   AF-A0A7G2K0Z2-F1
#
_cell.length_a   1.000
_cell.length_b   1.000
_cell.length_c   1.000
_cell.angle_alpha   90.00
_cell.angle_beta   90.00
_cell.angle_gamma   90.00
#
_symmetry.space_group_name_H-M   'P 1'
#
loop_
_entity.id
_entity.type
_entity.pdbx_description
1 polymer ?
#
loop_
_entity_poly.entity_id
_entity_poly.type
_entity_poly.pdbx_seq_one_letter_code
_entity_poly.pdbx_strand_id
1 'polypeptide(L)'
;MRVLDGAVMVYCAVGGVQPQSETVWRQANKYEVPRIAFVNKMDRTGANFLRVVEQLKTRLGANAIPLQLPVGAEENFTGVIDLIKMKAINWNEADQGMTFTYEDVPANMQADCEEWRQNLVEAAAEASEEFAIALASGPTADALSPVACAL
;
A
#
# COMPACT_ATOMS: atom_id res chain seq x y z
N MET A 1 10.09 18.25 9.79
CA MET A 1 10.57 16.85 9.89
C MET A 1 12.09 16.85 9.85
N ARG A 2 12.77 16.96 11.00
CA ARG A 2 14.25 17.01 11.05
C ARG A 2 14.88 16.08 12.10
N VAL A 3 14.05 15.39 12.88
CA VAL A 3 14.46 14.52 14.00
C VAL A 3 14.03 13.07 13.75
N LEU A 4 13.10 12.85 12.82
CA LEU A 4 12.60 11.54 12.46
C LEU A 4 13.26 11.07 11.18
N ASP A 5 13.55 9.77 11.10
CA ASP A 5 14.20 9.13 9.95
C ASP A 5 13.20 8.63 8.91
N GLY A 6 11.91 8.58 9.25
CA GLY A 6 10.83 8.16 8.36
C GLY A 6 9.46 8.60 8.86
N ALA A 7 8.48 8.66 7.96
CA ALA A 7 7.12 9.12 8.28
C ALA A 7 6.03 8.16 7.78
N VAL A 8 4.95 8.03 8.56
CA VAL A 8 3.72 7.39 8.11
C VAL A 8 2.72 8.47 7.75
N MET A 9 2.39 8.60 6.47
CA MET A 9 1.44 9.58 5.96
C MET A 9 0.04 8.96 5.96
N VAL A 10 -0.83 9.43 6.85
CA VAL A 10 -2.18 8.88 7.01
C VAL A 10 -3.17 9.66 6.15
N TYR A 11 -3.93 8.95 5.31
CA TYR A 11 -4.97 9.51 4.45
C TYR A 11 -6.33 8.91 4.79
N CYS A 12 -7.41 9.64 4.51
CA CYS A 12 -8.77 9.15 4.71
C CYS A 12 -9.26 8.49 3.41
N ALA A 13 -9.80 7.27 3.45
CA ALA A 13 -10.34 6.59 2.26
C ALA A 13 -11.47 7.37 1.57
N VAL A 14 -12.20 8.19 2.33
CA VAL A 14 -13.30 9.04 1.83
C VAL A 14 -12.76 10.38 1.34
N GLY A 15 -11.98 11.08 2.18
CA GLY A 15 -11.51 12.44 1.88
C GLY A 15 -10.28 12.49 0.97
N GLY A 16 -9.50 11.42 0.90
CA GLY A 16 -8.26 11.32 0.14
C GLY A 16 -7.24 12.42 0.49
N VAL A 17 -6.61 12.98 -0.53
CA VAL A 17 -5.59 14.03 -0.39
C VAL A 17 -6.24 15.39 -0.20
N GLN A 18 -5.97 16.01 0.95
CA GLN A 18 -6.49 17.31 1.35
C GLN A 18 -5.41 18.41 1.27
N PRO A 19 -5.77 19.69 1.19
CA PRO A 19 -4.81 20.81 1.10
C PRO A 19 -3.76 20.82 2.24
N GLN A 20 -4.15 20.37 3.43
CA GLN A 20 -3.25 20.26 4.57
C GLN A 20 -2.20 19.16 4.36
N SER A 21 -2.61 18.03 3.77
CA SER A 21 -1.72 16.92 3.43
C SER A 21 -0.64 17.34 2.43
N GLU A 22 -0.98 18.21 1.45
CA GLU A 22 0.00 18.75 0.49
C GLU A 22 1.09 19.58 1.17
N THR A 23 0.71 20.38 2.16
CA THR A 23 1.66 21.22 2.89
C THR A 23 2.67 20.37 3.67
N VAL A 24 2.18 19.31 4.35
CA VAL A 24 3.04 18.34 5.04
C VAL A 24 3.90 17.56 4.06
N TRP A 25 3.35 17.18 2.90
CA TRP A 25 4.07 16.48 1.83
C TRP A 25 5.25 17.28 1.31
N ARG A 26 5.08 18.58 1.05
CA ARG A 26 6.18 19.47 0.63
C ARG A 26 7.27 19.57 1.69
N GLN A 27 6.91 19.55 2.98
CA GLN A 27 7.90 19.52 4.05
C GLN A 27 8.67 18.20 4.06
N ALA A 28 8.01 17.07 3.87
CA ALA A 28 8.67 15.77 3.79
C ALA A 28 9.60 15.68 2.57
N ASN A 29 9.19 16.22 1.40
CA ASN A 29 10.06 16.35 0.22
C ASN A 29 11.32 17.17 0.52
N LYS A 30 11.17 18.31 1.22
CA LYS A 30 12.30 19.23 1.51
C LYS A 30 13.41 18.58 2.33
N TYR A 31 13.07 17.62 3.19
CA TYR A 31 14.03 16.92 4.04
C TYR A 31 14.27 15.49 3.58
N GLU A 32 13.84 15.14 2.36
CA GLU A 32 14.04 13.82 1.76
C GLU A 32 13.63 12.66 2.67
N VAL A 33 12.56 12.86 3.44
CA VAL A 33 12.09 11.88 4.42
C VAL A 33 11.46 10.70 3.68
N PRO A 34 11.92 9.46 3.91
CA PRO A 34 11.27 8.22 3.47
C PRO A 34 9.89 8.05 4.13
N ARG A 35 8.90 7.54 3.39
CA ARG A 35 7.52 7.52 3.90
C ARG A 35 6.69 6.44 3.27
N ILE A 36 5.87 5.86 4.12
CA ILE A 36 4.79 4.96 3.74
C ILE A 36 3.44 5.68 3.88
N ALA A 37 2.50 5.35 3.00
CA ALA A 37 1.14 5.88 3.06
C ALA A 37 0.20 4.86 3.70
N PHE A 38 -0.61 5.29 4.65
CA PHE A 38 -1.65 4.48 5.27
C PHE A 38 -3.03 5.07 4.96
N VAL A 39 -3.82 4.37 4.16
CA VAL A 39 -5.19 4.77 3.84
C VAL A 39 -6.13 4.22 4.91
N ASN A 40 -6.53 5.09 5.82
CA ASN A 40 -7.36 4.78 6.97
C ASN A 40 -8.85 5.00 6.66
N LYS A 41 -9.73 4.46 7.52
CA LYS A 41 -11.18 4.61 7.48
C LYS A 41 -11.84 3.93 6.27
N MET A 42 -11.36 2.73 5.93
CA MET A 42 -11.93 1.91 4.85
C MET A 42 -13.36 1.42 5.15
N ASP A 43 -13.76 1.47 6.43
CA ASP A 43 -15.08 1.12 6.97
C ASP A 43 -16.17 2.18 6.71
N ARG A 44 -15.80 3.36 6.19
CA ARG A 44 -16.73 4.50 6.04
C ARG A 44 -17.39 4.51 4.67
N THR A 45 -18.66 4.94 4.61
CA THR A 45 -19.37 5.17 3.35
C THR A 45 -18.60 6.10 2.42
N GLY A 46 -18.46 5.72 1.15
CA GLY A 46 -17.67 6.41 0.14
C GLY A 46 -16.16 6.14 0.22
N ALA A 47 -15.73 5.12 0.98
CA ALA A 47 -14.34 4.67 1.02
C ALA A 47 -13.92 4.11 -0.34
N ASN A 48 -12.84 4.66 -0.89
CA ASN A 48 -12.27 4.17 -2.14
C ASN A 48 -10.75 4.27 -2.09
N PHE A 49 -10.09 3.13 -1.88
CA PHE A 49 -8.64 3.04 -1.74
C PHE A 49 -7.92 3.46 -3.02
N LEU A 50 -8.28 2.90 -4.17
CA LEU A 50 -7.61 3.18 -5.44
C LEU A 50 -7.73 4.65 -5.86
N ARG A 51 -8.87 5.29 -5.56
CA ARG A 51 -9.02 6.75 -5.74
C ARG A 51 -8.01 7.54 -4.89
N VAL A 52 -7.73 7.11 -3.66
CA VAL A 52 -6.71 7.77 -2.83
C VAL A 52 -5.32 7.58 -3.43
N VAL A 53 -4.98 6.36 -3.88
CA VAL A 53 -3.72 6.06 -4.57
C VAL A 53 -3.55 6.97 -5.80
N GLU A 54 -4.58 7.11 -6.62
CA GLU A 54 -4.57 8.00 -7.78
C GLU A 54 -4.40 9.47 -7.39
N GLN A 55 -5.03 9.92 -6.29
CA GLN A 55 -4.85 11.27 -5.79
C GLN A 55 -3.42 11.53 -5.27
N LEU A 56 -2.75 10.54 -4.68
CA LEU A 56 -1.35 10.67 -4.30
C LEU A 56 -0.48 10.93 -5.54
N LYS A 57 -0.74 10.20 -6.63
CA LYS A 57 -0.03 10.40 -7.90
C LYS A 57 -0.32 11.76 -8.53
N THR A 58 -1.59 12.09 -8.69
CA THR A 58 -2.03 13.29 -9.45
C THR A 58 -1.86 14.60 -8.69
N ARG A 59 -2.07 14.62 -7.36
CA ARG A 59 -2.00 15.84 -6.55
C ARG A 59 -0.64 16.06 -5.88
N LEU A 60 0.00 14.99 -5.42
CA LEU A 60 1.28 15.08 -4.71
C LEU A 60 2.49 14.79 -5.59
N GLY A 61 2.28 14.32 -6.83
CA GLY A 61 3.35 13.87 -7.71
C GLY A 61 4.09 12.65 -7.15
N ALA A 62 3.44 11.86 -6.28
CA ALA A 62 4.04 10.72 -5.63
C ALA A 62 4.06 9.50 -6.57
N ASN A 63 5.12 8.71 -6.53
CA ASN A 63 5.08 7.35 -7.08
C ASN A 63 4.42 6.41 -6.06
N ALA A 64 3.09 6.43 -6.00
CA ALA A 64 2.33 5.64 -5.03
C ALA A 64 2.17 4.19 -5.50
N ILE A 65 2.87 3.26 -4.86
CA ILE A 65 2.83 1.84 -5.16
C ILE A 65 2.04 1.10 -4.07
N PRO A 66 0.87 0.50 -4.38
CA PRO A 66 0.14 -0.29 -3.41
C PRO A 66 0.89 -1.57 -3.02
N LEU A 67 1.12 -1.76 -1.72
CA LEU A 67 1.60 -3.03 -1.16
C LEU A 67 0.45 -3.97 -0.77
N GLN A 68 -0.73 -3.40 -0.57
CA GLN A 68 -1.92 -4.09 -0.10
C GLN A 68 -3.16 -3.62 -0.87
N LEU A 69 -4.14 -4.49 -1.00
CA LEU A 69 -5.49 -4.16 -1.47
C LEU A 69 -6.52 -4.46 -0.39
N PRO A 70 -7.51 -3.59 -0.16
CA PRO A 70 -8.56 -3.86 0.81
C PRO A 70 -9.52 -4.95 0.29
N VAL A 71 -9.96 -5.84 1.18
CA VAL A 71 -11.05 -6.78 0.91
C VAL A 71 -12.36 -6.10 1.26
N GLY A 72 -13.15 -5.80 0.23
CA GLY A 72 -14.38 -5.02 0.38
C GLY A 72 -14.13 -3.54 0.68
N ALA A 73 -15.21 -2.82 0.97
CA ALA A 73 -15.20 -1.41 1.32
C ALA A 73 -16.43 -1.08 2.16
N GLU A 74 -16.37 0.04 2.87
CA GLU A 74 -17.45 0.51 3.73
C GLU A 74 -17.81 -0.55 4.78
N GLU A 75 -19.10 -0.82 5.00
CA GLU A 75 -19.58 -1.88 5.90
C GLU A 75 -19.14 -3.30 5.51
N ASN A 76 -18.70 -3.51 4.27
CA ASN A 76 -18.21 -4.80 3.78
C ASN A 76 -16.68 -4.90 3.87
N PHE A 77 -15.99 -3.94 4.48
CA PHE A 77 -14.55 -4.02 4.68
C PHE A 77 -14.22 -5.06 5.77
N THR A 78 -13.56 -6.14 5.37
CA THR A 78 -13.28 -7.28 6.27
C THR A 78 -11.81 -7.57 6.46
N GLY A 79 -10.94 -7.04 5.60
CA GLY A 79 -9.55 -7.46 5.55
C GLY A 79 -8.69 -6.69 4.57
N VAL A 80 -7.43 -7.09 4.46
CA VAL A 80 -6.54 -6.66 3.37
C VAL A 80 -5.84 -7.85 2.77
N ILE A 81 -5.48 -7.75 1.49
CA ILE A 81 -4.64 -8.71 0.79
C ILE A 81 -3.22 -8.17 0.76
N ASP A 82 -2.29 -8.98 1.22
CA ASP A 82 -0.85 -8.76 1.05
C ASP A 82 -0.44 -9.22 -0.35
N LEU A 83 -0.05 -8.28 -1.21
CA LEU A 83 0.35 -8.56 -2.60
C LEU A 83 1.74 -9.20 -2.70
N ILE A 84 2.57 -9.07 -1.67
CA ILE A 84 3.91 -9.69 -1.63
C ILE A 84 3.76 -11.19 -1.39
N LYS A 85 2.94 -11.56 -0.40
CA LYS A 85 2.67 -12.96 -0.04
C LYS A 85 1.55 -13.60 -0.87
N MET A 86 0.76 -12.80 -1.57
CA MET A 86 -0.48 -13.22 -2.26
C MET A 86 -1.41 -13.98 -1.32
N LYS A 87 -1.71 -13.36 -0.16
CA LYS A 87 -2.61 -13.91 0.86
C LYS A 87 -3.54 -12.83 1.41
N ALA A 88 -4.79 -13.19 1.64
CA ALA A 88 -5.72 -12.37 2.40
C ALA A 88 -5.40 -12.48 3.90
N ILE A 89 -5.39 -11.34 4.59
CA ILE A 89 -5.24 -11.25 6.05
C ILE A 89 -6.64 -11.08 6.62
N ASN A 90 -7.09 -12.09 7.35
CA ASN A 90 -8.34 -12.06 8.08
C ASN A 90 -8.06 -11.84 9.56
N TRP A 91 -8.56 -10.73 10.12
CA TRP A 91 -8.35 -10.38 11.52
C TRP A 91 -9.44 -10.98 12.40
N ASN A 92 -9.04 -11.49 13.56
CA ASN A 92 -9.99 -12.01 14.52
C ASN A 92 -10.70 -10.86 15.25
N GLU A 93 -12.00 -10.68 15.00
CA GLU A 93 -12.79 -9.64 15.67
C GLU A 93 -12.86 -9.84 17.20
N ALA A 94 -12.79 -11.09 17.67
CA ALA A 94 -12.98 -11.41 19.09
C ALA A 94 -11.85 -10.88 19.98
N ASP A 95 -10.64 -10.70 19.43
CA ASP A 95 -9.48 -10.16 20.14
C ASP A 95 -9.06 -8.77 19.63
N GLN A 96 -9.96 -8.09 18.91
CA GLN A 96 -9.72 -6.77 18.31
C GLN A 96 -8.53 -6.79 17.33
N GLY A 97 -8.34 -7.90 16.60
CA GLY A 97 -7.30 -8.04 15.58
C GLY A 97 -5.90 -8.29 16.13
N MET A 98 -5.78 -8.75 17.37
CA MET A 98 -4.50 -9.19 17.95
C MET A 98 -3.99 -10.47 17.28
N THR A 99 -4.90 -11.32 16.80
CA THR A 99 -4.57 -12.47 15.95
C THR A 99 -5.16 -12.32 14.56
N PHE A 100 -4.48 -12.94 13.59
CA PHE A 100 -4.94 -13.00 12.21
C PHE A 100 -4.58 -14.35 11.59
N THR A 101 -5.32 -14.72 10.56
CA THR A 101 -5.04 -15.89 9.72
C THR A 101 -4.76 -15.46 8.30
N TYR A 102 -3.84 -16.18 7.65
CA TYR A 102 -3.65 -16.06 6.21
C TYR A 102 -4.62 -16.97 5.49
N GLU A 103 -5.38 -16.39 4.58
CA GLU A 103 -6.32 -17.08 3.71
C GLU A 103 -5.90 -16.88 2.25
N ASP A 104 -6.46 -17.70 1.36
CA ASP A 104 -6.28 -17.51 -0.07
C ASP A 104 -7.00 -16.25 -0.55
N VAL A 105 -6.45 -15.63 -1.59
CA VAL A 105 -7.04 -14.43 -2.19
C VAL A 105 -8.44 -14.79 -2.72
N PRO A 106 -9.48 -13.99 -2.42
CA PRO A 106 -10.82 -14.21 -2.95
C PRO A 106 -10.83 -14.26 -4.48
N ALA A 107 -11.54 -15.23 -5.06
CA ALA A 107 -11.53 -15.46 -6.51
C ALA A 107 -11.97 -14.24 -7.35
N ASN A 108 -12.85 -13.39 -6.79
CA ASN A 108 -13.31 -12.15 -7.43
C ASN A 108 -12.25 -11.03 -7.44
N MET A 109 -11.19 -11.14 -6.63
CA MET A 109 -10.11 -10.15 -6.54
C MET A 109 -8.78 -10.67 -7.09
N GLN A 110 -8.72 -11.93 -7.51
CA GLN A 110 -7.48 -12.57 -7.97
C GLN A 110 -6.84 -11.79 -9.13
N ALA A 111 -7.62 -11.41 -10.14
CA ALA A 111 -7.14 -10.67 -11.29
C ALA A 111 -6.58 -9.28 -10.91
N ASP A 112 -7.33 -8.53 -10.07
CA ASP A 112 -6.88 -7.23 -9.59
C ASP A 112 -5.58 -7.37 -8.77
N CYS A 113 -5.49 -8.40 -7.91
CA CYS A 113 -4.28 -8.64 -7.12
C CYS A 113 -3.07 -8.99 -8.00
N GLU A 114 -3.26 -9.77 -9.05
CA GLU A 114 -2.20 -10.09 -10.01
C GLU A 114 -1.71 -8.84 -10.76
N GLU A 115 -2.64 -8.00 -11.22
CA GLU A 115 -2.31 -6.71 -11.88
C GLU A 115 -1.52 -5.79 -10.93
N TRP A 116 -2.03 -5.55 -9.74
CA TRP A 116 -1.38 -4.66 -8.77
C TRP A 116 -0.06 -5.22 -8.26
N ARG A 117 0.05 -6.55 -8.15
CA ARG A 117 1.32 -7.21 -7.85
C ARG A 117 2.32 -7.03 -8.99
N GLN A 118 1.89 -7.12 -10.23
CA GLN A 118 2.78 -6.86 -11.37
C GLN A 118 3.29 -5.42 -11.34
N ASN A 119 2.41 -4.44 -11.11
CA ASN A 119 2.80 -3.03 -10.96
C ASN A 119 3.83 -2.83 -9.82
N LEU A 120 3.65 -3.54 -8.69
CA LEU A 120 4.61 -3.55 -7.59
C LEU A 120 5.97 -4.13 -8.00
N VAL A 121 5.97 -5.27 -8.69
CA VAL A 121 7.19 -5.95 -9.16
C VAL A 121 7.94 -5.08 -10.18
N GLU A 122 7.23 -4.41 -11.08
CA GLU A 122 7.83 -3.49 -12.06
C GLU A 122 8.48 -2.29 -11.37
N ALA A 123 7.77 -1.64 -10.43
CA ALA A 123 8.33 -0.55 -9.64
C ALA A 123 9.54 -0.98 -8.80
N ALA A 124 9.54 -2.22 -8.29
CA ALA A 124 10.66 -2.81 -7.59
C ALA A 124 11.89 -2.99 -8.48
N ALA A 125 11.69 -3.47 -9.71
CA ALA A 125 12.74 -3.67 -10.70
C ALA A 125 13.37 -2.34 -11.14
N GLU A 126 12.58 -1.26 -11.22
CA GLU A 126 13.10 0.08 -11.55
C GLU A 126 13.99 0.68 -10.44
N ALA A 127 13.83 0.23 -9.19
CA ALA A 127 14.55 0.81 -8.05
C ALA A 127 16.04 0.43 -8.00
N SER A 128 16.44 -0.72 -8.55
CA SER A 128 17.84 -1.18 -8.57
C SER A 128 18.08 -2.21 -9.68
N GLU A 129 19.23 -2.12 -10.34
CA GLU A 129 19.70 -3.11 -11.32
C GLU A 129 19.81 -4.51 -10.69
N GLU A 130 20.17 -4.60 -9.40
CA GLU A 130 20.19 -5.86 -8.65
C GLU A 130 18.79 -6.47 -8.50
N PHE A 131 17.79 -5.65 -8.21
CA PHE A 131 16.40 -6.10 -8.11
C PHE A 131 15.83 -6.47 -9.49
N ALA A 132 16.17 -5.73 -10.53
CA ALA A 132 15.78 -6.07 -11.90
C ALA A 132 16.28 -7.47 -12.30
N ILE A 133 17.55 -7.78 -12.02
CA ILE A 133 18.15 -9.08 -12.31
C ILE A 133 17.50 -10.18 -11.45
N ALA A 134 17.30 -9.94 -10.15
CA ALA A 134 16.67 -10.92 -9.26
C ALA A 134 15.24 -11.26 -9.67
N LEU A 135 14.42 -10.25 -9.98
CA LEU A 135 13.02 -10.43 -10.36
C LEU A 135 12.84 -11.07 -11.75
N ALA A 136 13.80 -10.90 -12.65
CA ALA A 136 13.82 -11.59 -13.94
C ALA A 136 13.92 -13.12 -13.82
N SER A 137 14.47 -13.63 -12.71
CA SER A 137 14.55 -15.07 -12.42
C SER A 137 13.28 -15.65 -11.76
N GLY A 138 12.32 -14.78 -11.41
CA GLY A 138 11.03 -15.12 -10.82
C GLY A 138 10.71 -14.24 -9.59
N PRO A 139 9.54 -13.58 -9.51
CA PRO A 139 9.18 -12.72 -8.38
C PRO A 139 8.76 -13.57 -7.17
N THR A 140 9.72 -13.92 -6.33
CA THR A 140 9.47 -14.60 -5.05
C THR A 140 9.16 -13.58 -3.95
N ALA A 141 8.40 -14.00 -2.93
CA ALA A 141 8.07 -13.14 -1.78
C ALA A 141 9.34 -12.67 -1.05
N ASP A 142 10.38 -13.50 -1.03
CA ASP A 142 11.68 -13.17 -0.41
C ASP A 142 12.44 -12.08 -1.19
N ALA A 143 12.29 -12.02 -2.53
CA ALA A 143 12.87 -10.98 -3.36
C ALA A 143 12.14 -9.63 -3.24
N LEU A 144 10.84 -9.65 -2.91
CA LEU A 144 9.99 -8.45 -2.79
C LEU A 144 9.96 -7.87 -1.37
N SER A 145 10.25 -8.67 -0.34
CA SER A 145 10.25 -8.21 1.05
C SER A 145 11.22 -7.03 1.33
N PRO A 146 12.46 -7.00 0.79
CA PRO A 146 13.37 -5.87 0.99
C PRO A 146 12.90 -4.60 0.27
N VAL A 147 12.20 -4.75 -0.86
CA VAL A 147 11.70 -3.65 -1.69
C VAL A 147 10.61 -2.87 -0.95
N ALA A 148 9.74 -3.55 -0.22
CA ALA A 148 8.70 -2.91 0.60
C ALA A 148 9.27 -1.99 1.70
N CYS A 149 10.53 -2.18 2.10
CA CYS A 149 11.24 -1.29 3.03
C CYS A 149 12.06 -0.20 2.33
N ALA A 150 12.33 -0.33 1.04
CA ALA A 150 13.21 0.55 0.27
C ALA A 150 12.45 1.63 -0.54
N LEU A 151 11.17 1.37 -0.86
CA LEU A 151 10.23 2.33 -1.46
C LEU A 151 9.55 3.20 -0.38
#